data_AF-A0A838HR25-F1
#
_entry.id   AF-A0A838HR25-F1
#
_cell.length_a   1.000
_cell.length_b   1.000
_cell.length_c   1.000
_cell.angle_alpha   90.00
_cell.angle_beta   90.00
_cell.angle_gamma   90.00
#
_symmetry.space_group_name_H-M   'P 1'
#
loop_
_entity.id
_entity.type
_entity.pdbx_description
1 polymer ?
#
loop_
_entity_poly.entity_id
_entity_poly.type
_entity_poly.pdbx_seq_one_letter_code
_entity_poly.pdbx_strand_id
1 'polypeptide(L)'
;MALSDQVEQDIRDLGIDVTRLREPGGDRVTTAIAVATYAQDNLGWGEQHLNFSRGDQFPDALTIGPHAGAERSPLLLTATATQLDGPANPVEAFVGDQACALNFVHLAGGFEAITPEVEEEIRMAATASGEACNLELTPESATNLVGESHTVTATVTDNGGTPVESSTVLFEVYDEFMVSETQTARFLFESATVLTDESGTARFTYSTVFPGRNFIAACVVPEGESCTTGEDPEGSVLGVELRDDVPAIDSATKDWGADFVGALFGQNEVDDNGDPFPADPNAFGVAYGTPTGDGRFCYGGFAEGLSATPTGFHVHEGEADTAGPVVIPLEPPTEISTFSVPDGELTLNFVSGCVEDVDQDLLDDIADNPLEYYFNIHTEEFPDGAIRGQVLPYGVGDTTLDVLLTGAAEVPGPGDLDGAGGGSVGLFTDGDIELLCFSMGVEGIELPATGAHIHEGGPEEAGPIVVGLTAPVDPFGAGVGFSFGCVDELALTGDASEDQFSEIIDNPEDYYVNVHNEEFPAGAVRGQLSDELPELPEPPAKALGRTSGRSTFGSWSDAIR
;
A
#
# COMPACT_ATOMS: atom_id res chain seq x y z
N MET A 1 29.27 27.76 -45.87
CA MET A 1 29.22 27.99 -44.41
C MET A 1 28.74 29.41 -44.18
N ALA A 2 27.64 29.63 -43.45
CA ALA A 2 27.02 30.96 -43.30
C ALA A 2 27.82 31.91 -42.39
N LEU A 3 28.50 31.36 -41.37
CA LEU A 3 29.44 32.05 -40.49
C LEU A 3 30.74 31.23 -40.45
N SER A 4 31.89 31.87 -40.65
CA SER A 4 33.20 31.19 -40.61
C SER A 4 33.67 30.92 -39.18
N ASP A 5 34.66 30.04 -39.03
CA ASP A 5 35.28 29.74 -37.72
C ASP A 5 36.05 30.95 -37.17
N GLN A 6 36.58 31.80 -38.06
CA GLN A 6 37.25 33.04 -37.66
C GLN A 6 36.27 34.00 -36.97
N VAL A 7 35.04 34.15 -37.49
CA VAL A 7 34.03 35.02 -36.86
C VAL A 7 33.67 34.51 -35.48
N GLU A 8 33.58 33.19 -35.30
CA GLU A 8 33.34 32.58 -34.00
C GLU A 8 34.51 32.84 -33.03
N GLN A 9 35.76 32.68 -33.48
CA GLN A 9 36.94 32.98 -32.67
C GLN A 9 36.99 34.46 -32.28
N ASP A 10 36.68 35.37 -33.21
CA ASP A 10 36.66 36.81 -32.95
C ASP A 10 35.66 37.16 -31.83
N ILE A 11 34.53 36.43 -31.72
CA ILE A 11 33.54 36.62 -30.65
C ILE A 11 34.04 36.02 -29.32
N ARG A 12 34.64 34.83 -29.35
CA ARG A 12 35.24 34.20 -28.15
C ARG A 12 36.35 35.06 -27.56
N ASP A 13 37.15 35.71 -28.40
CA ASP A 13 38.22 36.63 -27.99
C ASP A 13 37.69 37.88 -27.25
N LEU A 14 36.39 38.20 -27.39
CA LEU A 14 35.71 39.23 -26.60
C LEU A 14 35.28 38.72 -25.20
N GLY A 15 35.54 37.45 -24.87
CA GLY A 15 35.14 36.82 -23.61
C GLY A 15 33.66 36.43 -23.57
N ILE A 16 33.03 36.24 -24.74
CA ILE A 16 31.63 35.82 -24.87
C ILE A 16 31.61 34.32 -25.19
N ASP A 17 30.77 33.57 -24.48
CA ASP A 17 30.54 32.17 -24.78
C ASP A 17 29.77 32.01 -26.09
N VAL A 18 30.26 31.13 -26.96
CA VAL A 18 29.68 30.91 -28.29
C VAL A 18 29.27 29.46 -28.45
N THR A 19 27.97 29.28 -28.73
CA THR A 19 27.38 28.01 -29.15
C THR A 19 26.97 28.12 -30.61
N ARG A 20 27.36 27.15 -31.42
CA ARG A 20 26.98 27.06 -32.83
C ARG A 20 25.95 25.95 -33.01
N LEU A 21 24.73 26.31 -33.39
CA LEU A 21 23.63 25.38 -33.61
C LEU A 21 23.58 24.97 -35.09
N ARG A 22 24.29 23.91 -35.44
CA ARG A 22 24.18 23.22 -36.74
C ARG A 22 24.90 21.87 -36.71
N GLU A 23 24.42 20.95 -37.53
CA GLU A 23 25.18 19.73 -37.86
C GLU A 23 26.29 20.00 -38.90
N PRO A 24 27.47 19.37 -38.79
CA PRO A 24 28.49 19.42 -39.82
C PRO A 24 27.98 18.87 -41.16
N GLY A 25 27.90 19.73 -42.19
CA GLY A 25 27.36 19.35 -43.50
C GLY A 25 25.83 19.36 -43.57
N GLY A 26 25.15 19.78 -42.50
CA GLY A 26 23.70 19.95 -42.46
C GLY A 26 23.18 21.09 -43.33
N ASP A 27 21.88 21.07 -43.57
CA ASP A 27 21.15 22.07 -44.33
C ASP A 27 20.23 22.90 -43.41
N ARG A 28 19.28 23.64 -44.00
CA ARG A 28 18.34 24.46 -43.23
C ARG A 28 17.38 23.64 -42.38
N VAL A 29 17.04 22.42 -42.80
CA VAL A 29 16.12 21.53 -42.10
C VAL A 29 16.81 21.02 -40.83
N THR A 30 18.02 20.47 -40.95
CA THR A 30 18.78 20.00 -39.77
C THR A 30 19.27 21.14 -38.88
N THR A 31 19.48 22.33 -39.43
CA THR A 31 19.74 23.54 -38.62
C THR A 31 18.50 23.94 -37.81
N ALA A 32 17.29 23.85 -38.38
CA ALA A 32 16.06 24.16 -37.64
C ALA A 32 15.84 23.18 -36.47
N ILE A 33 16.12 21.89 -36.67
CA ILE A 33 16.12 20.87 -35.61
C ILE A 33 17.13 21.22 -34.51
N ALA A 34 18.38 21.54 -34.86
CA ALA A 34 19.40 21.91 -33.86
C ALA A 34 19.00 23.17 -33.04
N VAL A 35 18.23 24.08 -33.64
CA VAL A 35 17.68 25.25 -32.93
C VAL A 35 16.51 24.84 -32.02
N ALA A 36 15.65 23.94 -32.48
CA ALA A 36 14.54 23.39 -31.70
C ALA A 36 15.06 22.67 -30.45
N THR A 37 15.99 21.72 -30.62
CA THR A 37 16.65 21.00 -29.53
C THR A 37 17.28 21.95 -28.52
N TYR A 38 18.06 22.94 -28.99
CA TYR A 38 18.66 23.91 -28.07
C TYR A 38 17.62 24.70 -27.28
N ALA A 39 16.50 25.08 -27.91
CA ALA A 39 15.44 25.84 -27.25
C ALA A 39 14.72 25.01 -26.18
N GLN A 40 14.46 23.73 -26.45
CA GLN A 40 13.90 22.78 -25.49
C GLN A 40 14.88 22.58 -24.32
N ASP A 41 16.10 22.15 -24.61
CA ASP A 41 17.14 21.84 -23.61
C ASP A 41 17.56 23.01 -22.73
N ASN A 42 17.57 24.24 -23.26
CA ASN A 42 18.23 25.38 -22.59
C ASN A 42 17.30 26.56 -22.29
N LEU A 43 16.15 26.68 -22.97
CA LEU A 43 15.28 27.86 -22.86
C LEU A 43 13.90 27.54 -22.28
N GLY A 44 13.62 26.28 -21.93
CA GLY A 44 12.34 25.84 -21.38
C GLY A 44 11.19 25.98 -22.38
N TRP A 45 11.46 25.71 -23.65
CA TRP A 45 10.43 25.61 -24.68
C TRP A 45 9.75 24.24 -24.59
N GLY A 46 8.44 24.21 -24.79
CA GLY A 46 7.66 22.98 -24.63
C GLY A 46 7.71 22.09 -25.86
N GLU A 47 7.51 20.79 -25.65
CA GLU A 47 7.43 19.75 -26.69
C GLU A 47 5.99 19.51 -27.17
N GLN A 48 5.01 20.08 -26.45
CA GLN A 48 3.59 19.85 -26.73
C GLN A 48 3.07 20.53 -28.00
N HIS A 49 3.88 21.38 -28.64
CA HIS A 49 3.50 22.13 -29.83
C HIS A 49 4.67 22.35 -30.77
N LEU A 50 4.48 22.01 -32.05
CA LEU A 50 5.41 22.30 -33.14
C LEU A 50 4.78 23.18 -34.22
N ASN A 51 5.60 24.06 -34.80
CA ASN A 51 5.22 24.87 -35.96
C ASN A 51 6.02 24.41 -37.17
N PHE A 52 5.41 24.39 -38.34
CA PHE A 52 6.06 24.05 -39.60
C PHE A 52 5.89 25.15 -40.64
N SER A 53 6.90 25.27 -41.49
CA SER A 53 6.83 26.07 -42.70
C SER A 53 7.72 25.49 -43.78
N ARG A 54 7.49 25.90 -45.03
CA ARG A 54 8.32 25.47 -46.16
C ARG A 54 9.75 26.01 -46.06
N GLY A 55 10.74 25.12 -46.12
CA GLY A 55 12.14 25.48 -45.95
C GLY A 55 12.79 26.14 -47.16
N ASP A 56 12.59 25.62 -48.38
CA ASP A 56 13.20 26.16 -49.61
C ASP A 56 12.56 27.50 -50.07
N GLN A 57 11.33 27.79 -49.63
CA GLN A 57 10.64 29.07 -49.79
C GLN A 57 10.03 29.54 -48.45
N PHE A 58 10.77 30.39 -47.75
CA PHE A 58 10.55 30.76 -46.34
C PHE A 58 9.76 32.06 -46.03
N PRO A 59 8.99 32.72 -46.93
CA PRO A 59 8.14 33.84 -46.52
C PRO A 59 7.16 33.48 -45.38
N ASP A 60 6.60 32.28 -45.42
CA ASP A 60 5.67 31.81 -44.37
C ASP A 60 6.40 31.59 -43.04
N ALA A 61 7.63 31.03 -43.10
CA ALA A 61 8.52 30.89 -41.95
C ALA A 61 8.78 32.24 -41.24
N LEU A 62 9.01 33.29 -42.03
CA LEU A 62 9.23 34.65 -41.50
C LEU A 62 7.99 35.18 -40.76
N THR A 63 6.80 34.84 -41.23
CA THR A 63 5.54 35.31 -40.64
C THR A 63 5.09 34.49 -39.43
N ILE A 64 5.39 33.19 -39.37
CA ILE A 64 5.05 32.34 -38.23
C ILE A 64 6.09 32.42 -37.10
N GLY A 65 7.32 32.86 -37.38
CA GLY A 65 8.37 32.98 -36.37
C GLY A 65 7.96 33.74 -35.08
N PRO A 66 7.30 34.92 -35.16
CA PRO A 66 6.80 35.62 -33.97
C PRO A 66 5.71 34.85 -33.20
N HIS A 67 4.88 34.07 -33.91
CA HIS A 67 3.87 33.20 -33.31
C HIS A 67 4.53 32.07 -32.53
N ALA A 68 5.43 31.33 -33.18
CA ALA A 68 6.23 30.25 -32.56
C ALA A 68 7.01 30.74 -31.32
N GLY A 69 7.63 31.93 -31.40
CA GLY A 69 8.34 32.53 -30.28
C GLY A 69 7.43 32.99 -29.12
N ALA A 70 6.19 33.41 -29.40
CA ALA A 70 5.24 33.81 -28.37
C ALA A 70 4.71 32.59 -27.59
N GLU A 71 4.54 31.46 -28.26
CA GLU A 71 4.08 30.20 -27.67
C GLU A 71 5.22 29.37 -27.07
N ARG A 72 6.48 29.76 -27.29
CA ARG A 72 7.68 28.99 -26.89
C ARG A 72 7.65 27.56 -27.44
N SER A 73 7.33 27.46 -28.72
CA SER A 73 7.17 26.23 -29.47
C SER A 73 8.07 26.26 -30.72
N PRO A 74 8.90 25.24 -30.99
CA PRO A 74 9.84 25.28 -32.11
C PRO A 74 9.21 25.50 -33.49
N LEU A 75 9.99 26.08 -34.41
CA LEU A 75 9.66 26.17 -35.84
C LEU A 75 10.57 25.24 -36.63
N LEU A 76 10.00 24.16 -37.15
CA LEU A 76 10.64 23.21 -38.05
C LEU A 76 10.38 23.60 -39.52
N LEU A 77 11.23 23.08 -40.41
CA LEU A 77 11.17 23.38 -41.84
C LEU A 77 10.98 22.09 -42.63
N THR A 78 10.03 22.10 -43.58
CA THR A 78 9.97 21.05 -44.60
C THR A 78 11.07 21.27 -45.65
N ALA A 79 11.57 20.21 -46.28
CA ALA A 79 12.59 20.33 -47.33
C ALA A 79 12.06 21.10 -48.54
N THR A 80 10.85 20.76 -49.01
CA THR A 80 10.12 21.46 -50.07
C THR A 80 8.62 21.46 -49.81
N ALA A 81 7.81 21.94 -50.77
CA ALA A 81 6.35 21.84 -50.66
C ALA A 81 5.84 20.39 -50.70
N THR A 82 6.55 19.49 -51.37
CA THR A 82 6.13 18.10 -51.64
C THR A 82 7.05 17.07 -51.00
N GLN A 83 7.89 17.50 -50.04
CA GLN A 83 8.85 16.63 -49.38
C GLN A 83 9.07 17.15 -47.96
N LEU A 84 8.72 16.35 -46.95
CA LEU A 84 8.93 16.70 -45.55
C LEU A 84 10.40 16.94 -45.24
N ASP A 85 11.30 16.02 -45.58
CA ASP A 85 12.70 16.12 -45.22
C ASP A 85 13.65 15.41 -46.21
N GLY A 86 14.94 15.45 -45.88
CA GLY A 86 16.02 14.92 -46.71
C GLY A 86 16.37 13.46 -46.41
N PRO A 87 17.44 12.93 -47.03
CA PRO A 87 17.96 11.60 -46.69
C PRO A 87 18.20 11.47 -45.18
N ALA A 88 17.80 10.32 -44.61
CA ALA A 88 17.81 10.00 -43.17
C ALA A 88 16.64 10.58 -42.33
N ASN A 89 15.61 11.12 -42.98
CA ASN A 89 14.33 11.52 -42.38
C ASN A 89 14.45 12.27 -41.04
N PRO A 90 15.25 13.35 -40.97
CA PRO A 90 15.57 13.99 -39.70
C PRO A 90 14.38 14.71 -39.05
N VAL A 91 13.39 15.14 -39.84
CA VAL A 91 12.20 15.80 -39.28
C VAL A 91 11.24 14.75 -38.77
N GLU A 92 11.03 13.67 -39.52
CA GLU A 92 10.24 12.53 -39.06
C GLU A 92 10.79 12.00 -37.73
N ALA A 93 12.11 11.80 -37.61
CA ALA A 93 12.77 11.38 -36.38
C ALA A 93 12.54 12.36 -35.23
N PHE A 94 12.83 13.66 -35.42
CA PHE A 94 12.66 14.66 -34.36
C PHE A 94 11.21 14.83 -33.90
N VAL A 95 10.24 14.73 -34.80
CA VAL A 95 8.81 14.76 -34.46
C VAL A 95 8.41 13.49 -33.72
N GLY A 96 8.90 12.33 -34.18
CA GLY A 96 8.69 11.03 -33.55
C GLY A 96 9.20 10.99 -32.11
N ASP A 97 10.41 11.50 -31.86
CA ASP A 97 11.06 11.52 -30.54
C ASP A 97 10.28 12.29 -29.45
N GLN A 98 9.32 13.14 -29.85
CA GLN A 98 8.45 13.86 -28.91
C GLN A 98 6.97 13.61 -29.18
N ALA A 99 6.64 12.59 -29.97
CA ALA A 99 5.28 12.30 -30.42
C ALA A 99 4.32 12.13 -29.25
N CYS A 100 4.75 11.48 -28.16
CA CYS A 100 3.91 11.24 -26.99
C CYS A 100 3.55 12.52 -26.20
N ALA A 101 4.38 13.56 -26.28
CA ALA A 101 4.10 14.85 -25.65
C ALA A 101 3.29 15.81 -26.55
N LEU A 102 3.27 15.57 -27.85
CA LEU A 102 2.80 16.50 -28.88
C LEU A 102 1.27 16.55 -28.99
N ASN A 103 0.68 17.70 -28.68
CA ASN A 103 -0.77 17.92 -28.72
C ASN A 103 -1.24 18.66 -29.97
N PHE A 104 -0.42 19.59 -30.49
CA PHE A 104 -0.79 20.47 -31.59
C PHE A 104 0.35 20.65 -32.59
N VAL A 105 -0.02 20.80 -33.86
CA VAL A 105 0.88 21.21 -34.93
C VAL A 105 0.26 22.36 -35.72
N HIS A 106 1.01 23.44 -35.92
CA HIS A 106 0.62 24.52 -36.82
C HIS A 106 1.40 24.46 -38.13
N LEU A 107 0.68 24.52 -39.25
CA LEU A 107 1.26 24.60 -40.59
C LEU A 107 1.11 26.03 -41.13
N ALA A 108 2.22 26.69 -41.40
CA ALA A 108 2.24 28.03 -41.98
C ALA A 108 2.31 27.98 -43.52
N GLY A 109 1.22 28.40 -44.15
CA GLY A 109 1.07 28.44 -45.61
C GLY A 109 -0.17 27.71 -46.09
N GLY A 110 -0.51 27.84 -47.37
CA GLY A 110 -1.55 27.02 -48.01
C GLY A 110 -0.99 25.72 -48.60
N PHE A 111 -1.83 24.94 -49.28
CA PHE A 111 -1.42 23.66 -49.89
C PHE A 111 -0.33 23.75 -50.98
N GLU A 112 -0.01 24.95 -51.48
CA GLU A 112 1.13 25.18 -52.39
C GLU A 112 2.46 25.35 -51.62
N ALA A 113 2.40 25.62 -50.33
CA ALA A 113 3.55 25.72 -49.43
C ALA A 113 3.83 24.38 -48.72
N ILE A 114 2.78 23.69 -48.26
CA ILE A 114 2.86 22.35 -47.66
C ILE A 114 1.70 21.55 -48.25
N THR A 115 1.98 20.57 -49.11
CA THR A 115 0.90 19.81 -49.75
C THR A 115 0.17 18.91 -48.75
N PRO A 116 -1.05 18.45 -49.05
CA PRO A 116 -1.77 17.50 -48.21
C PRO A 116 -0.97 16.21 -47.94
N GLU A 117 -0.12 15.78 -48.88
CA GLU A 117 0.76 14.62 -48.68
C GLU A 117 1.82 14.88 -47.61
N VAL A 118 2.45 16.06 -47.61
CA VAL A 118 3.44 16.43 -46.57
C VAL A 118 2.76 16.70 -45.24
N GLU A 119 1.56 17.28 -45.23
CA GLU A 119 0.74 17.37 -44.01
C GLU A 119 0.45 15.99 -43.43
N GLU A 120 0.13 15.00 -44.27
CA GLU A 120 -0.06 13.63 -43.83
C GLU A 120 1.24 13.00 -43.31
N GLU A 121 2.38 13.24 -43.96
CA GLU A 121 3.70 12.79 -43.46
C GLU A 121 4.00 13.37 -42.06
N ILE A 122 3.72 14.66 -41.84
CA ILE A 122 3.89 15.31 -40.53
C ILE A 122 2.94 14.69 -39.49
N ARG A 123 1.68 14.46 -39.87
CA ARG A 123 0.70 13.82 -39.00
C ARG A 123 1.15 12.42 -38.63
N MET A 124 1.57 11.61 -39.60
CA MET A 124 2.09 10.26 -39.38
C MET A 124 3.32 10.27 -38.48
N ALA A 125 4.25 11.20 -38.64
CA ALA A 125 5.39 11.33 -37.73
C ALA A 125 4.96 11.70 -36.29
N ALA A 126 3.90 12.51 -36.14
CA ALA A 126 3.37 12.95 -34.86
C ALA A 126 2.50 11.91 -34.15
N THR A 127 1.90 10.97 -34.89
CA THR A 127 0.91 10.02 -34.34
C THR A 127 1.34 8.57 -34.45
N ALA A 128 2.04 8.18 -35.51
CA ALA A 128 2.42 6.79 -35.81
C ALA A 128 3.91 6.53 -35.53
N SER A 129 4.43 7.02 -34.40
CA SER A 129 5.84 6.92 -34.03
C SER A 129 6.31 5.47 -33.84
N GLY A 130 5.37 4.53 -33.60
CA GLY A 130 5.69 3.18 -33.14
C GLY A 130 6.28 3.14 -31.72
N GLU A 131 6.29 4.29 -31.05
CA GLU A 131 6.67 4.43 -29.65
C GLU A 131 5.44 4.26 -28.76
N ALA A 132 5.63 3.66 -27.59
CA ALA A 132 4.57 3.45 -26.62
C ALA A 132 4.20 4.77 -25.94
N CYS A 133 3.14 5.43 -26.42
CA CYS A 133 2.69 6.72 -25.88
C CYS A 133 1.45 6.64 -25.00
N ASN A 134 0.73 5.52 -25.03
CA ASN A 134 -0.50 5.30 -24.29
C ASN A 134 -0.55 3.85 -23.80
N LEU A 135 -0.92 3.63 -22.54
CA LEU A 135 -1.18 2.31 -21.96
C LEU A 135 -2.54 2.36 -21.27
N GLU A 136 -3.42 1.44 -21.65
CA GLU A 136 -4.71 1.23 -21.00
C GLU A 136 -4.75 -0.16 -20.34
N LEU A 137 -5.17 -0.24 -19.08
CA LEU A 137 -5.41 -1.51 -18.40
C LEU A 137 -6.88 -1.87 -18.43
N THR A 138 -7.17 -3.15 -18.70
CA THR A 138 -8.51 -3.71 -18.63
C THR A 138 -8.56 -5.02 -17.84
N PRO A 139 -9.64 -5.26 -17.08
CA PRO A 139 -10.76 -4.34 -16.82
C PRO A 139 -10.36 -3.17 -15.90
N GLU A 140 -11.02 -1.99 -15.98
CA GLU A 140 -10.75 -0.79 -15.13
C GLU A 140 -10.99 -1.03 -13.62
N SER A 141 -11.77 -2.06 -13.32
CA SER A 141 -12.00 -2.60 -11.99
C SER A 141 -12.42 -4.05 -12.19
N ALA A 142 -12.04 -4.93 -11.28
CA ALA A 142 -12.56 -6.28 -11.25
C ALA A 142 -13.01 -6.65 -9.84
N THR A 143 -13.50 -7.87 -9.73
CA THR A 143 -13.88 -8.54 -8.50
C THR A 143 -13.60 -10.01 -8.75
N ASN A 144 -12.67 -10.58 -8.00
CA ASN A 144 -12.22 -11.96 -8.18
C ASN A 144 -12.24 -12.70 -6.84
N LEU A 145 -12.53 -13.99 -6.86
CA LEU A 145 -12.47 -14.80 -5.64
C LEU A 145 -11.01 -15.08 -5.26
N VAL A 146 -10.71 -15.16 -3.96
CA VAL A 146 -9.40 -15.57 -3.46
C VAL A 146 -9.03 -16.93 -4.03
N GLY A 147 -7.80 -17.06 -4.54
CA GLY A 147 -7.28 -18.25 -5.21
C GLY A 147 -7.76 -18.46 -6.64
N GLU A 148 -8.72 -17.66 -7.16
CA GLU A 148 -9.03 -17.65 -8.59
C GLU A 148 -8.01 -16.83 -9.37
N SER A 149 -7.68 -17.32 -10.58
CA SER A 149 -6.77 -16.61 -11.46
C SER A 149 -7.45 -15.43 -12.13
N HIS A 150 -6.93 -14.24 -11.89
CA HIS A 150 -7.36 -13.02 -12.54
C HIS A 150 -6.40 -12.65 -13.67
N THR A 151 -6.94 -12.21 -14.82
CA THR A 151 -6.12 -11.78 -15.96
C THR A 151 -6.37 -10.32 -16.26
N VAL A 152 -5.34 -9.51 -16.09
CA VAL A 152 -5.31 -8.11 -16.54
C VAL A 152 -4.68 -8.02 -17.92
N THR A 153 -5.16 -7.06 -18.70
CA THR A 153 -4.73 -6.84 -20.07
C THR A 153 -4.28 -5.40 -20.25
N ALA A 154 -2.99 -5.19 -20.53
CA ALA A 154 -2.45 -3.90 -20.94
C ALA A 154 -2.52 -3.77 -22.47
N THR A 155 -3.11 -2.69 -22.95
CA THR A 155 -3.12 -2.30 -24.36
C THR A 155 -2.21 -1.10 -24.55
N VAL A 156 -1.14 -1.28 -25.31
CA VAL A 156 -0.15 -0.24 -25.60
C VAL A 156 -0.38 0.30 -27.00
N THR A 157 -0.53 1.62 -27.12
CA THR A 157 -0.68 2.31 -28.39
C THR A 157 0.26 3.50 -28.51
N ASP A 158 0.55 3.91 -29.74
CA ASP A 158 1.22 5.18 -30.02
C ASP A 158 0.27 6.37 -29.84
N ASN A 159 0.77 7.58 -30.11
CA ASN A 159 -0.01 8.82 -29.97
C ASN A 159 -1.23 8.88 -30.94
N GLY A 160 -1.24 8.04 -31.98
CA GLY A 160 -2.33 7.90 -32.95
C GLY A 160 -3.35 6.82 -32.60
N GLY A 161 -3.13 6.07 -31.51
CA GLY A 161 -3.96 4.92 -31.14
C GLY A 161 -3.64 3.64 -31.92
N THR A 162 -2.51 3.59 -32.65
CA THR A 162 -2.06 2.37 -33.33
C THR A 162 -1.40 1.43 -32.31
N PRO A 163 -1.72 0.12 -32.31
CA PRO A 163 -1.10 -0.81 -31.37
C PRO A 163 0.41 -0.96 -31.58
N VAL A 164 1.17 -1.03 -30.48
CA VAL A 164 2.64 -1.18 -30.50
C VAL A 164 3.02 -2.60 -30.09
N GLU A 165 3.57 -3.38 -31.01
CA GLU A 165 4.05 -4.76 -30.79
C GLU A 165 5.43 -4.78 -30.09
N SER A 166 5.71 -5.84 -29.33
CA SER A 166 7.00 -6.09 -28.67
C SER A 166 7.44 -5.01 -27.67
N SER A 167 6.50 -4.22 -27.15
CA SER A 167 6.73 -3.36 -25.98
C SER A 167 6.83 -4.23 -24.73
N THR A 168 7.82 -3.96 -23.87
CA THR A 168 7.96 -4.66 -22.60
C THR A 168 7.08 -3.98 -21.56
N VAL A 169 5.99 -4.65 -21.18
CA VAL A 169 5.10 -4.19 -20.11
C VAL A 169 5.49 -4.89 -18.83
N LEU A 170 5.89 -4.12 -17.82
CA LEU A 170 6.04 -4.60 -16.45
C LEU A 170 4.67 -4.51 -15.77
N PHE A 171 4.21 -5.62 -15.21
CA PHE A 171 3.08 -5.68 -14.29
C PHE A 171 3.61 -5.84 -12.87
N GLU A 172 3.09 -5.04 -11.95
CA GLU A 172 3.36 -5.12 -10.51
C GLU A 172 2.01 -5.19 -9.77
N VAL A 173 1.78 -6.26 -9.03
CA VAL A 173 0.59 -6.44 -8.18
C VAL A 173 1.00 -6.18 -6.75
N TYR A 174 0.29 -5.26 -6.10
CA TYR A 174 0.50 -4.91 -4.71
C TYR A 174 -0.71 -5.31 -3.88
N ASP A 175 -0.46 -5.94 -2.74
CA ASP A 175 -1.43 -6.04 -1.67
C ASP A 175 -1.36 -4.77 -0.83
N GLU A 176 -2.51 -4.10 -0.65
CA GLU A 176 -2.60 -2.90 0.18
C GLU A 176 -2.92 -3.29 1.63
N PHE A 177 -1.99 -2.97 2.52
CA PHE A 177 -2.11 -3.13 3.95
C PHE A 177 -2.10 -1.77 4.63
N MET A 178 -3.07 -1.53 5.50
CA MET A 178 -3.17 -0.27 6.23
C MET A 178 -2.20 -0.30 7.42
N VAL A 179 -1.15 0.53 7.37
CA VAL A 179 -0.22 0.73 8.49
C VAL A 179 -0.67 1.91 9.37
N SER A 180 -1.35 2.90 8.77
CA SER A 180 -2.08 3.99 9.45
C SER A 180 -3.06 4.71 8.49
N GLU A 181 -3.85 5.69 8.97
CA GLU A 181 -4.83 6.43 8.14
C GLU A 181 -4.23 7.20 6.94
N THR A 182 -2.93 7.49 6.96
CA THR A 182 -2.25 8.20 5.86
C THR A 182 -1.15 7.38 5.21
N GLN A 183 -0.90 6.17 5.72
CA GLN A 183 0.10 5.24 5.20
C GLN A 183 -0.54 3.89 4.95
N THR A 184 -0.83 3.65 3.69
CA THR A 184 -0.98 2.33 3.11
C THR A 184 0.41 1.78 2.79
N ALA A 185 0.82 0.68 3.40
CA ALA A 185 1.93 -0.10 2.87
C ALA A 185 1.39 -0.93 1.72
N ARG A 186 1.99 -0.72 0.54
CA ARG A 186 1.73 -1.53 -0.64
C ARG A 186 2.86 -2.55 -0.73
N PHE A 187 2.52 -3.81 -0.55
CA PHE A 187 3.48 -4.90 -0.62
C PHE A 187 3.44 -5.50 -2.01
N LEU A 188 4.57 -5.44 -2.73
CA LEU A 188 4.69 -6.08 -4.03
C LEU A 188 4.53 -7.59 -3.85
N PHE A 189 3.36 -8.10 -4.21
CA PHE A 189 2.98 -9.50 -4.10
C PHE A 189 3.57 -10.30 -5.25
N GLU A 190 3.39 -9.81 -6.47
CA GLU A 190 3.86 -10.46 -7.68
C GLU A 190 4.25 -9.42 -8.73
N SER A 191 5.25 -9.73 -9.55
CA SER A 191 5.58 -8.93 -10.72
C SER A 191 5.99 -9.81 -11.90
N ALA A 192 5.71 -9.34 -13.11
CA ALA A 192 6.12 -10.01 -14.34
C ALA A 192 6.26 -9.03 -15.50
N THR A 193 7.22 -9.31 -16.38
CA THR A 193 7.36 -8.61 -17.65
C THR A 193 6.74 -9.42 -18.79
N VAL A 194 5.86 -8.81 -19.57
CA VAL A 194 5.20 -9.44 -20.73
C VAL A 194 5.35 -8.54 -21.95
N LEU A 195 5.72 -9.15 -23.09
CA LEU A 195 5.78 -8.44 -24.37
C LEU A 195 4.38 -8.30 -24.98
N THR A 196 4.09 -7.13 -25.56
CA THR A 196 2.86 -6.94 -26.33
C THR A 196 2.87 -7.76 -27.63
N ASP A 197 1.70 -8.30 -27.98
CA ASP A 197 1.48 -9.00 -29.26
C ASP A 197 1.25 -8.02 -30.44
N GLU A 198 0.98 -8.55 -31.65
CA GLU A 198 0.68 -7.76 -32.86
C GLU A 198 -0.52 -6.81 -32.69
N SER A 199 -1.38 -7.04 -31.68
CA SER A 199 -2.50 -6.17 -31.32
C SER A 199 -2.15 -5.19 -30.20
N GLY A 200 -0.86 -5.00 -29.90
CA GLY A 200 -0.35 -4.13 -28.84
C GLY A 200 -0.75 -4.59 -27.44
N THR A 201 -1.10 -5.86 -27.28
CA THR A 201 -1.70 -6.35 -26.04
C THR A 201 -0.73 -7.23 -25.25
N ALA A 202 -0.54 -6.96 -23.97
CA ALA A 202 0.15 -7.81 -23.01
C ALA A 202 -0.84 -8.30 -21.95
N ARG A 203 -0.84 -9.59 -21.65
CA ARG A 203 -1.73 -10.21 -20.65
C ARG A 203 -0.93 -10.79 -19.52
N PHE A 204 -1.34 -10.48 -18.30
CA PHE A 204 -0.73 -10.99 -17.10
C PHE A 204 -1.83 -11.63 -16.24
N THR A 205 -1.55 -12.85 -15.78
CA THR A 205 -2.47 -13.61 -14.94
C THR A 205 -1.83 -13.83 -13.59
N TYR A 206 -2.51 -13.43 -12.52
CA TYR A 206 -2.07 -13.62 -11.14
C TYR A 206 -3.18 -14.29 -10.33
N SER A 207 -2.85 -14.77 -9.14
CA SER A 207 -3.82 -15.34 -8.19
C SER A 207 -3.35 -14.96 -6.80
N THR A 208 -4.15 -14.17 -6.08
CA THR A 208 -3.86 -13.82 -4.69
C THR A 208 -4.53 -14.83 -3.75
N VAL A 209 -3.84 -15.15 -2.65
CA VAL A 209 -4.36 -15.99 -1.56
C VAL A 209 -4.81 -15.15 -0.35
N PHE A 210 -4.71 -13.82 -0.46
CA PHE A 210 -5.08 -12.87 0.57
C PHE A 210 -6.33 -12.09 0.13
N PRO A 211 -7.42 -12.05 0.93
CA PRO A 211 -8.53 -11.15 0.67
C PRO A 211 -8.10 -9.70 0.96
N GLY A 212 -8.65 -8.74 0.21
CA GLY A 212 -8.31 -7.33 0.38
C GLY A 212 -8.19 -6.59 -0.95
N ARG A 213 -7.66 -5.37 -0.90
CA ARG A 213 -7.52 -4.53 -2.09
C ARG A 213 -6.19 -4.78 -2.77
N ASN A 214 -6.26 -5.23 -4.03
CA ASN A 214 -5.09 -5.41 -4.88
C ASN A 214 -4.92 -4.16 -5.77
N PHE A 215 -3.71 -3.60 -5.81
CA PHE A 215 -3.34 -2.56 -6.77
C PHE A 215 -2.48 -3.16 -7.86
N ILE A 216 -2.97 -3.11 -9.09
CA ILE A 216 -2.17 -3.52 -10.25
C ILE A 216 -1.64 -2.26 -10.92
N ALA A 217 -0.32 -2.11 -10.91
CA ALA A 217 0.38 -1.15 -11.75
C ALA A 217 0.87 -1.87 -13.01
N ALA A 218 0.79 -1.17 -14.14
CA ALA A 218 1.53 -1.57 -15.33
C ALA A 218 2.19 -0.36 -15.96
N CYS A 219 3.40 -0.56 -16.47
CA CYS A 219 4.15 0.49 -17.14
C CYS A 219 4.97 -0.11 -18.28
N VAL A 220 5.21 0.70 -19.33
CA VAL A 220 6.15 0.35 -20.38
C VAL A 220 7.52 0.82 -19.92
N VAL A 221 8.38 -0.12 -19.55
CA VAL A 221 9.73 0.19 -19.04
C VAL A 221 10.79 -0.22 -20.05
N PRO A 222 11.87 0.56 -20.20
CA PRO A 222 13.15 0.00 -20.62
C PRO A 222 13.57 -1.10 -19.61
N GLU A 223 14.27 -2.15 -20.05
CA GLU A 223 14.70 -3.24 -19.15
C GLU A 223 15.39 -2.71 -17.88
N GLY A 224 14.83 -2.98 -16.69
CA GLY A 224 15.47 -2.73 -15.39
C GLY A 224 14.94 -1.57 -14.55
N GLU A 225 13.83 -0.92 -14.94
CA GLU A 225 13.18 0.15 -14.17
C GLU A 225 11.82 -0.33 -13.59
N SER A 226 11.40 0.23 -12.44
CA SER A 226 10.13 -0.08 -11.74
C SER A 226 9.08 0.99 -12.05
N CYS A 227 7.78 0.68 -11.92
CA CYS A 227 6.71 1.64 -12.12
C CYS A 227 6.63 2.73 -11.01
N THR A 228 7.46 2.66 -9.95
CA THR A 228 7.39 3.56 -8.78
C THR A 228 8.66 4.38 -8.54
N THR A 229 8.81 5.50 -9.26
CA THR A 229 9.54 6.68 -8.75
C THR A 229 8.55 7.84 -8.65
N GLY A 230 8.08 8.10 -7.43
CA GLY A 230 7.01 9.05 -7.10
C GLY A 230 7.27 10.54 -7.35
N GLU A 231 8.20 10.92 -8.23
CA GLU A 231 8.33 12.27 -8.79
C GLU A 231 8.93 12.17 -10.20
N ASP A 232 8.12 11.91 -11.23
CA ASP A 232 8.54 12.06 -12.62
C ASP A 232 7.89 13.33 -13.23
N PRO A 233 8.67 14.38 -13.56
CA PRO A 233 8.17 15.59 -14.18
C PRO A 233 7.84 15.44 -15.68
N GLU A 234 8.04 14.26 -16.30
CA GLU A 234 7.97 14.09 -17.76
C GLU A 234 6.95 13.05 -18.29
N GLY A 235 5.95 12.64 -17.50
CA GLY A 235 4.76 11.98 -18.06
C GLY A 235 4.96 10.58 -18.67
N SER A 236 6.06 9.90 -18.35
CA SER A 236 6.50 8.61 -18.91
C SER A 236 5.75 7.38 -18.38
N VAL A 237 4.91 7.54 -17.35
CA VAL A 237 4.21 6.41 -16.70
C VAL A 237 2.71 6.55 -16.94
N LEU A 238 2.21 5.80 -17.93
CA LEU A 238 0.77 5.53 -18.03
C LEU A 238 0.41 4.44 -17.04
N GLY A 239 0.25 4.84 -15.78
CA GLY A 239 -0.35 4.01 -14.75
C GLY A 239 -1.86 4.18 -14.77
N VAL A 240 -2.59 3.09 -14.98
CA VAL A 240 -4.02 3.03 -14.65
C VAL A 240 -4.12 2.33 -13.30
N GLU A 241 -4.67 3.01 -12.31
CA GLU A 241 -4.96 2.43 -11.01
C GLU A 241 -6.26 1.63 -11.11
N LEU A 242 -6.16 0.31 -11.01
CA LEU A 242 -7.33 -0.56 -10.94
C LEU A 242 -7.77 -0.70 -9.50
N ARG A 243 -9.05 -0.44 -9.24
CA ARG A 243 -9.71 -0.88 -8.01
C ARG A 243 -10.28 -2.25 -8.27
N ASP A 244 -9.58 -3.29 -7.85
CA ASP A 244 -10.18 -4.61 -7.74
C ASP A 244 -10.71 -4.73 -6.31
N ASP A 245 -12.00 -4.44 -6.13
CA ASP A 245 -12.68 -4.87 -4.92
C ASP A 245 -12.81 -6.37 -5.08
N VAL A 246 -12.24 -7.16 -4.19
CA VAL A 246 -12.51 -8.59 -4.05
C VAL A 246 -13.66 -8.72 -3.02
N PRO A 247 -14.94 -8.50 -3.39
CA PRO A 247 -16.06 -8.65 -2.47
C PRO A 247 -16.22 -10.12 -2.09
N ALA A 248 -16.63 -10.30 -0.83
CA ALA A 248 -17.13 -11.55 -0.32
C ALA A 248 -18.28 -12.10 -1.18
N ILE A 249 -18.42 -13.42 -1.19
CA ILE A 249 -19.60 -14.11 -1.74
C ILE A 249 -20.85 -13.64 -0.97
N ASP A 250 -21.90 -13.34 -1.73
CA ASP A 250 -23.28 -13.09 -1.31
C ASP A 250 -23.72 -13.89 -0.06
N SER A 251 -24.05 -13.15 1.01
CA SER A 251 -24.93 -13.50 2.15
C SER A 251 -24.72 -14.83 2.91
N ALA A 252 -23.53 -15.41 2.87
CA ALA A 252 -23.10 -16.46 3.80
C ALA A 252 -21.79 -16.02 4.47
N THR A 253 -21.93 -15.31 5.58
CA THR A 253 -20.92 -14.81 6.51
C THR A 253 -20.01 -15.92 7.05
N LYS A 254 -18.89 -16.16 6.37
CA LYS A 254 -17.68 -16.83 6.88
C LYS A 254 -16.56 -16.66 5.84
N ASP A 255 -15.33 -16.93 6.24
CA ASP A 255 -14.24 -17.38 5.37
C ASP A 255 -13.21 -16.39 4.81
N TRP A 256 -12.09 -16.34 5.54
CA TRP A 256 -10.75 -16.62 5.01
C TRP A 256 -10.57 -18.07 4.50
N GLY A 257 -11.60 -18.89 4.56
CA GLY A 257 -11.48 -20.33 4.78
C GLY A 257 -10.91 -20.62 6.17
N ALA A 258 -10.13 -19.73 6.79
CA ALA A 258 -9.74 -19.81 8.18
C ALA A 258 -10.97 -19.61 9.06
N ASP A 259 -11.29 -20.66 9.80
CA ASP A 259 -12.25 -20.58 10.89
C ASP A 259 -11.60 -19.89 12.10
N PHE A 260 -10.26 -19.85 12.17
CA PHE A 260 -9.53 -19.32 13.31
C PHE A 260 -8.34 -18.42 12.98
N VAL A 261 -8.04 -17.51 13.90
CA VAL A 261 -6.83 -16.68 13.96
C VAL A 261 -6.24 -16.67 15.37
N GLY A 262 -4.93 -16.49 15.49
CA GLY A 262 -4.29 -16.14 16.75
C GLY A 262 -3.22 -15.08 16.51
N ALA A 263 -3.16 -14.07 17.37
CA ALA A 263 -2.01 -13.16 17.42
C ALA A 263 -1.09 -13.59 18.55
N LEU A 264 0.16 -13.81 18.20
CA LEU A 264 1.16 -14.45 19.05
C LEU A 264 2.11 -13.39 19.58
N PHE A 265 2.22 -13.32 20.90
CA PHE A 265 3.15 -12.42 21.60
C PHE A 265 3.90 -13.20 22.67
N GLY A 266 5.13 -12.81 22.96
CA GLY A 266 5.92 -13.45 24.01
C GLY A 266 5.28 -13.29 25.40
N GLN A 267 4.66 -12.14 25.67
CA GLN A 267 4.01 -11.88 26.97
C GLN A 267 2.84 -12.82 27.30
N ASN A 268 2.29 -13.50 26.29
CA ASN A 268 1.17 -14.41 26.46
C ASN A 268 1.65 -15.81 26.90
N GLU A 269 2.96 -16.07 26.92
CA GLU A 269 3.51 -17.32 27.41
C GLU A 269 3.36 -17.43 28.93
N VAL A 270 2.95 -18.61 29.39
CA VAL A 270 2.73 -18.90 30.81
C VAL A 270 3.37 -20.21 31.20
N ASP A 271 3.70 -20.35 32.49
CA ASP A 271 4.27 -21.57 33.04
C ASP A 271 3.17 -22.57 33.45
N ASP A 272 3.56 -23.74 33.97
CA ASP A 272 2.61 -24.77 34.45
C ASP A 272 1.66 -24.29 35.57
N ASN A 273 1.91 -23.11 36.17
CA ASN A 273 1.08 -22.49 37.21
C ASN A 273 0.28 -21.28 36.70
N GLY A 274 0.39 -20.95 35.41
CA GLY A 274 -0.23 -19.77 34.80
C GLY A 274 0.47 -18.46 35.10
N ASP A 275 1.69 -18.50 35.66
CA ASP A 275 2.49 -17.31 35.87
C ASP A 275 3.21 -16.92 34.56
N PRO A 276 3.47 -15.61 34.31
CA PRO A 276 4.21 -15.17 33.12
C PRO A 276 5.52 -15.91 32.94
N PHE A 277 5.75 -16.46 31.75
CA PHE A 277 6.90 -17.30 31.45
C PHE A 277 7.93 -16.57 30.58
N PRO A 278 9.24 -16.83 30.74
CA PRO A 278 10.25 -16.25 29.87
C PRO A 278 10.03 -16.64 28.40
N ALA A 279 9.81 -15.64 27.56
CA ALA A 279 9.51 -15.74 26.15
C ALA A 279 10.23 -14.65 25.36
N ASP A 280 10.05 -14.60 24.04
CA ASP A 280 10.68 -13.58 23.21
C ASP A 280 9.92 -12.25 23.28
N PRO A 281 10.46 -11.22 23.94
CA PRO A 281 9.73 -9.98 24.16
C PRO A 281 9.66 -9.08 22.91
N ASN A 282 10.45 -9.38 21.87
CA ASN A 282 10.50 -8.59 20.64
C ASN A 282 9.84 -9.32 19.47
N ALA A 283 9.26 -10.49 19.71
CA ALA A 283 8.66 -11.29 18.67
C ALA A 283 7.14 -11.10 18.65
N PHE A 284 6.62 -11.09 17.43
CA PHE A 284 5.21 -11.05 17.14
C PHE A 284 4.92 -12.07 16.04
N GLY A 285 3.72 -12.65 16.05
CA GLY A 285 3.28 -13.48 14.94
C GLY A 285 1.78 -13.49 14.79
N VAL A 286 1.32 -13.95 13.63
CA VAL A 286 -0.08 -14.26 13.37
C VAL A 286 -0.17 -15.66 12.82
N ALA A 287 -1.07 -16.44 13.37
CA ALA A 287 -1.40 -17.78 12.92
C ALA A 287 -2.86 -17.83 12.46
N TYR A 288 -3.12 -18.62 11.43
CA TYR A 288 -4.44 -18.91 10.88
C TYR A 288 -4.65 -20.42 10.86
N GLY A 289 -5.90 -20.85 11.07
CA GLY A 289 -6.27 -22.25 11.08
C GLY A 289 -7.65 -22.53 10.49
N THR A 290 -7.77 -23.63 9.75
CA THR A 290 -9.00 -24.14 9.16
C THR A 290 -9.12 -25.64 9.41
N PRO A 291 -10.04 -26.09 10.27
CA PRO A 291 -10.52 -27.46 10.26
C PRO A 291 -11.31 -27.71 8.97
N THR A 292 -11.06 -28.83 8.32
CA THR A 292 -11.77 -29.23 7.10
C THR A 292 -12.59 -30.49 7.37
N GLY A 293 -13.78 -30.59 6.75
CA GLY A 293 -14.68 -31.73 6.93
C GLY A 293 -14.17 -33.08 6.40
N ASP A 294 -12.94 -33.13 5.86
CA ASP A 294 -12.25 -34.35 5.47
C ASP A 294 -11.10 -34.74 6.42
N GLY A 295 -11.05 -34.16 7.63
CA GLY A 295 -10.10 -34.53 8.68
C GLY A 295 -8.72 -33.90 8.51
N ARG A 296 -8.63 -32.73 7.86
CA ARG A 296 -7.39 -31.95 7.75
C ARG A 296 -7.49 -30.65 8.53
N PHE A 297 -6.36 -30.20 9.06
CA PHE A 297 -6.21 -28.85 9.62
C PHE A 297 -5.23 -28.07 8.75
N CYS A 298 -5.75 -27.15 7.94
CA CYS A 298 -4.93 -26.27 7.12
C CYS A 298 -4.56 -25.01 7.90
N TYR A 299 -3.35 -24.52 7.72
CA TYR A 299 -2.82 -23.41 8.51
C TYR A 299 -1.92 -22.52 7.66
N GLY A 300 -1.76 -21.30 8.13
CA GLY A 300 -0.82 -20.34 7.60
C GLY A 300 -0.41 -19.37 8.68
N GLY A 301 0.65 -18.61 8.47
CA GLY A 301 1.04 -17.60 9.42
C GLY A 301 2.39 -17.00 9.12
N PHE A 302 2.74 -16.03 9.95
CA PHE A 302 4.06 -15.45 9.96
C PHE A 302 4.51 -15.10 11.38
N ALA A 303 5.80 -14.96 11.55
CA ALA A 303 6.41 -14.38 12.73
C ALA A 303 7.49 -13.38 12.34
N GLU A 304 7.70 -12.39 13.18
CA GLU A 304 8.72 -11.36 13.07
C GLU A 304 9.45 -11.23 14.41
N GLY A 305 10.68 -10.74 14.38
CA GLY A 305 11.40 -10.33 15.58
C GLY A 305 11.92 -11.48 16.44
N LEU A 306 11.67 -12.73 16.02
CA LEU A 306 12.19 -13.93 16.67
C LEU A 306 13.73 -13.87 16.78
N SER A 307 14.22 -14.09 17.99
CA SER A 307 15.65 -14.05 18.33
C SER A 307 16.49 -15.13 17.63
N ALA A 308 15.82 -16.19 17.14
CA ALA A 308 16.41 -17.30 16.41
C ALA A 308 15.42 -17.91 15.42
N THR A 309 15.92 -18.77 14.53
CA THR A 309 15.07 -19.55 13.61
C THR A 309 14.09 -20.40 14.41
N PRO A 310 12.78 -20.38 14.08
CA PRO A 310 11.81 -21.19 14.80
C PRO A 310 12.03 -22.68 14.58
N THR A 311 11.89 -23.43 15.66
CA THR A 311 12.16 -24.87 15.75
C THR A 311 10.90 -25.72 15.89
N GLY A 312 9.76 -25.10 16.21
CA GLY A 312 8.46 -25.76 16.30
C GLY A 312 7.32 -24.76 16.15
N PHE A 313 6.18 -25.25 15.69
CA PHE A 313 4.92 -24.52 15.63
C PHE A 313 3.79 -25.52 15.87
N HIS A 314 2.88 -25.24 16.80
CA HIS A 314 1.88 -26.21 17.22
C HIS A 314 0.56 -25.54 17.60
N VAL A 315 -0.52 -26.32 17.56
CA VAL A 315 -1.74 -26.06 18.33
C VAL A 315 -1.66 -26.87 19.62
N HIS A 316 -1.91 -26.21 20.74
CA HIS A 316 -1.98 -26.79 22.08
C HIS A 316 -3.40 -26.70 22.65
N GLU A 317 -3.73 -27.60 23.57
CA GLU A 317 -4.97 -27.59 24.37
C GLU A 317 -4.68 -26.90 25.72
N GLY A 318 -5.12 -25.65 25.88
CA GLY A 318 -5.05 -24.88 27.12
C GLY A 318 -5.68 -23.48 26.99
N GLU A 319 -6.39 -23.06 28.03
CA GLU A 319 -6.90 -21.69 28.19
C GLU A 319 -5.74 -20.69 28.36
N ALA A 320 -6.00 -19.38 28.24
CA ALA A 320 -4.98 -18.33 28.20
C ALA A 320 -3.94 -18.39 29.34
N ASP A 321 -4.35 -18.82 30.54
CA ASP A 321 -3.49 -18.93 31.73
C ASP A 321 -2.96 -20.36 31.98
N THR A 322 -3.19 -21.29 31.06
CA THR A 322 -2.85 -22.70 31.26
C THR A 322 -1.98 -23.20 30.11
N ALA A 323 -0.74 -23.59 30.43
CA ALA A 323 0.12 -24.32 29.50
C ALA A 323 -0.38 -25.77 29.34
N GLY A 324 -0.40 -26.28 28.10
CA GLY A 324 -1.00 -27.57 27.81
C GLY A 324 -0.28 -28.40 26.75
N PRO A 325 -0.74 -29.64 26.51
CA PRO A 325 -0.10 -30.54 25.56
C PRO A 325 -0.29 -30.09 24.11
N VAL A 326 0.66 -30.46 23.25
CA VAL A 326 0.51 -30.33 21.79
C VAL A 326 -0.58 -31.28 21.31
N VAL A 327 -1.58 -30.74 20.61
CA VAL A 327 -2.68 -31.52 20.00
C VAL A 327 -2.57 -31.59 18.47
N ILE A 328 -2.06 -30.54 17.81
CA ILE A 328 -1.81 -30.55 16.36
C ILE A 328 -0.38 -30.05 16.09
N PRO A 329 0.52 -30.91 15.58
CA PRO A 329 1.86 -30.47 15.20
C PRO A 329 1.86 -29.81 13.82
N LEU A 330 2.41 -28.59 13.71
CA LEU A 330 2.51 -27.82 12.48
C LEU A 330 3.99 -27.70 12.04
N GLU A 331 4.24 -27.26 10.81
CA GLU A 331 5.59 -26.94 10.36
C GLU A 331 5.99 -25.55 10.87
N PRO A 332 7.22 -25.37 11.38
CA PRO A 332 7.67 -24.06 11.86
C PRO A 332 7.83 -23.05 10.71
N PRO A 333 7.57 -21.75 10.94
CA PRO A 333 7.75 -20.71 9.95
C PRO A 333 9.23 -20.44 9.68
N THR A 334 9.80 -21.21 8.77
CA THR A 334 11.22 -21.14 8.41
C THR A 334 11.47 -20.50 7.06
N GLU A 335 10.42 -20.17 6.30
CA GLU A 335 10.55 -19.45 5.04
C GLU A 335 10.81 -17.98 5.33
N ILE A 336 12.02 -17.51 5.02
CA ILE A 336 12.42 -16.13 5.30
C ILE A 336 12.23 -15.28 4.05
N SER A 337 11.51 -14.18 4.23
CA SER A 337 11.42 -13.10 3.24
C SER A 337 11.85 -11.78 3.88
N THR A 338 12.75 -11.06 3.20
CA THR A 338 13.25 -9.75 3.64
C THR A 338 12.74 -8.68 2.70
N PHE A 339 12.14 -7.63 3.26
CA PHE A 339 11.52 -6.53 2.54
C PHE A 339 12.23 -5.22 2.88
N SER A 340 12.58 -4.44 1.86
CA SER A 340 13.10 -3.08 2.07
C SER A 340 11.95 -2.14 2.41
N VAL A 341 12.02 -1.49 3.57
CA VAL A 341 11.06 -0.47 4.02
C VAL A 341 11.79 0.88 4.19
N PRO A 342 11.09 2.03 4.15
CA PRO A 342 11.72 3.35 4.18
C PRO A 342 12.73 3.58 5.32
N ASP A 343 12.56 2.87 6.46
CA ASP A 343 13.40 3.00 7.65
C ASP A 343 14.26 1.74 7.96
N GLY A 344 14.38 0.78 7.03
CA GLY A 344 15.21 -0.41 7.26
C GLY A 344 14.86 -1.63 6.40
N GLU A 345 15.15 -2.81 6.94
CA GLU A 345 14.74 -4.09 6.38
C GLU A 345 13.80 -4.80 7.36
N LEU A 346 12.65 -5.23 6.86
CA LEU A 346 11.67 -6.04 7.57
C LEU A 346 11.93 -7.51 7.21
N THR A 347 12.13 -8.39 8.19
CA THR A 347 12.39 -9.81 7.94
C THR A 347 11.28 -10.63 8.58
N LEU A 348 10.49 -11.31 7.75
CA LEU A 348 9.39 -12.14 8.18
C LEU A 348 9.69 -13.62 7.93
N ASN A 349 9.19 -14.44 8.85
CA ASN A 349 9.25 -15.87 8.83
C ASN A 349 7.85 -16.40 8.50
N PHE A 350 7.65 -17.00 7.33
CA PHE A 350 6.35 -17.47 6.86
C PHE A 350 6.20 -18.99 6.95
N VAL A 351 4.94 -19.43 7.03
CA VAL A 351 4.53 -20.81 6.81
C VAL A 351 3.13 -20.89 6.21
N SER A 352 2.89 -21.92 5.41
CA SER A 352 1.55 -22.43 5.14
C SER A 352 1.60 -23.93 4.89
N GLY A 353 0.51 -24.63 5.18
CA GLY A 353 0.44 -26.08 4.98
C GLY A 353 -0.88 -26.68 5.46
N CYS A 354 -0.97 -28.00 5.40
CA CYS A 354 -2.08 -28.74 6.00
C CYS A 354 -1.54 -29.97 6.74
N VAL A 355 -2.12 -30.23 7.91
CA VAL A 355 -1.96 -31.49 8.63
C VAL A 355 -3.08 -32.43 8.21
N GLU A 356 -2.73 -33.61 7.75
CA GLU A 356 -3.66 -34.65 7.32
C GLU A 356 -3.98 -35.61 8.47
N ASP A 357 -5.11 -36.32 8.37
CA ASP A 357 -5.54 -37.35 9.32
C ASP A 357 -5.67 -36.86 10.79
N VAL A 358 -6.13 -35.62 10.98
CA VAL A 358 -6.46 -35.08 12.32
C VAL A 358 -7.77 -35.70 12.81
N ASP A 359 -7.84 -36.01 14.10
CA ASP A 359 -9.06 -36.56 14.70
C ASP A 359 -10.22 -35.57 14.54
N GLN A 360 -11.33 -36.02 13.96
CA GLN A 360 -12.47 -35.15 13.69
C GLN A 360 -13.12 -34.65 14.99
N ASP A 361 -13.12 -35.46 16.05
CA ASP A 361 -13.69 -35.03 17.34
C ASP A 361 -12.85 -33.89 17.94
N LEU A 362 -11.53 -33.86 17.70
CA LEU A 362 -10.67 -32.75 18.08
C LEU A 362 -10.93 -31.49 17.23
N LEU A 363 -11.10 -31.66 15.92
CA LEU A 363 -11.39 -30.52 15.03
C LEU A 363 -12.73 -29.86 15.38
N ASP A 364 -13.74 -30.67 15.70
CA ASP A 364 -15.05 -30.20 16.13
C ASP A 364 -14.93 -29.48 17.49
N ASP A 365 -14.14 -30.02 18.43
CA ASP A 365 -13.93 -29.39 19.74
C ASP A 365 -13.17 -28.06 19.67
N ILE A 366 -12.16 -27.93 18.79
CA ILE A 366 -11.49 -26.64 18.53
C ILE A 366 -12.49 -25.61 17.96
N ALA A 367 -13.44 -26.05 17.13
CA ALA A 367 -14.46 -25.17 16.57
C ALA A 367 -15.51 -24.73 17.58
N ASP A 368 -15.91 -25.63 18.47
CA ASP A 368 -16.90 -25.34 19.50
C ASP A 368 -16.30 -24.60 20.70
N ASN A 369 -15.00 -24.80 21.00
CA ASN A 369 -14.32 -24.25 22.17
C ASN A 369 -12.94 -23.63 21.82
N PRO A 370 -12.85 -22.66 20.89
CA PRO A 370 -11.57 -22.18 20.36
C PRO A 370 -10.65 -21.58 21.44
N LEU A 371 -11.20 -20.95 22.49
CA LEU A 371 -10.41 -20.39 23.59
C LEU A 371 -9.75 -21.43 24.50
N GLU A 372 -10.14 -22.71 24.42
CA GLU A 372 -9.43 -23.80 25.10
C GLU A 372 -8.18 -24.23 24.32
N TYR A 373 -7.84 -23.55 23.21
CA TYR A 373 -6.70 -23.87 22.36
C TYR A 373 -5.83 -22.67 22.06
N TYR A 374 -4.55 -22.90 21.74
CA TYR A 374 -3.62 -21.84 21.36
C TYR A 374 -2.59 -22.27 20.33
N PHE A 375 -2.18 -21.30 19.53
CA PHE A 375 -1.01 -21.39 18.67
C PHE A 375 0.25 -21.03 19.46
N ASN A 376 1.33 -21.78 19.24
CA ASN A 376 2.61 -21.52 19.88
C ASN A 376 3.77 -21.75 18.92
N ILE A 377 4.69 -20.80 18.83
CA ILE A 377 5.92 -20.91 18.05
C ILE A 377 7.11 -20.97 19.01
N HIS A 378 8.04 -21.90 18.76
CA HIS A 378 9.21 -22.15 19.60
C HIS A 378 10.49 -21.79 18.84
N THR A 379 11.54 -21.41 19.58
CA THR A 379 12.90 -21.22 19.05
C THR A 379 13.91 -22.01 19.88
N GLU A 380 15.19 -22.04 19.46
CA GLU A 380 16.25 -22.64 20.29
C GLU A 380 16.43 -21.91 21.63
N GLU A 381 16.20 -20.60 21.68
CA GLU A 381 16.33 -19.79 22.90
C GLU A 381 15.13 -19.98 23.84
N PHE A 382 13.94 -20.15 23.24
CA PHE A 382 12.67 -20.34 23.94
C PHE A 382 12.05 -21.69 23.54
N PRO A 383 12.60 -22.82 24.03
CA PRO A 383 12.15 -24.15 23.62
C PRO A 383 10.77 -24.52 24.16
N ASP A 384 10.35 -23.91 25.27
CA ASP A 384 9.05 -24.15 25.90
C ASP A 384 7.96 -23.21 25.34
N GLY A 385 8.32 -22.22 24.52
CA GLY A 385 7.42 -21.28 23.84
C GLY A 385 8.06 -19.91 23.66
N ALA A 386 8.18 -19.43 22.43
CA ALA A 386 8.74 -18.11 22.12
C ALA A 386 7.65 -17.04 22.03
N ILE A 387 6.53 -17.37 21.39
CA ILE A 387 5.34 -16.52 21.27
C ILE A 387 4.08 -17.39 21.24
N ARG A 388 3.02 -16.92 21.91
CA ARG A 388 1.73 -17.61 22.07
C ARG A 388 0.54 -16.71 21.78
N GLY A 389 -0.51 -17.29 21.21
CA GLY A 389 -1.82 -16.64 21.04
C GLY A 389 -2.95 -17.65 21.07
N GLN A 390 -4.04 -17.34 21.80
CA GLN A 390 -5.23 -18.20 21.78
C GLN A 390 -5.78 -18.32 20.37
N VAL A 391 -6.40 -19.47 20.09
CA VAL A 391 -7.19 -19.69 18.88
C VAL A 391 -8.48 -18.88 19.05
N LEU A 392 -8.74 -17.97 18.14
CA LEU A 392 -9.91 -17.10 18.14
C LEU A 392 -10.74 -17.40 16.89
N PRO A 393 -12.07 -17.38 16.96
CA PRO A 393 -12.91 -17.47 15.78
C PRO A 393 -12.61 -16.30 14.82
N TYR A 394 -12.56 -16.61 13.53
CA TYR A 394 -12.32 -15.63 12.48
C TYR A 394 -13.62 -14.90 12.10
N GLY A 395 -13.60 -13.57 12.15
CA GLY A 395 -14.76 -12.72 11.87
C GLY A 395 -15.49 -12.30 13.15
N VAL A 396 -15.01 -11.23 13.79
CA VAL A 396 -15.67 -10.62 14.95
C VAL A 396 -16.94 -9.89 14.51
N GLY A 397 -17.98 -9.93 15.35
CA GLY A 397 -19.38 -9.72 14.96
C GLY A 397 -19.77 -8.37 14.32
N ASP A 398 -20.98 -8.32 13.78
CA ASP A 398 -21.61 -7.20 13.04
C ASP A 398 -21.63 -5.83 13.79
N THR A 399 -21.26 -5.79 15.07
CA THR A 399 -21.26 -4.57 15.91
C THR A 399 -19.88 -4.36 16.55
N THR A 400 -19.18 -3.32 16.09
CA THR A 400 -17.90 -2.87 16.63
C THR A 400 -18.06 -1.47 17.23
N LEU A 401 -17.55 -1.30 18.44
CA LEU A 401 -17.38 -0.04 19.14
C LEU A 401 -15.97 0.47 18.92
N ASP A 402 -15.83 1.77 18.72
CA ASP A 402 -14.52 2.42 18.61
C ASP A 402 -14.14 3.13 19.91
N VAL A 403 -12.84 3.25 20.15
CA VAL A 403 -12.29 4.05 21.24
C VAL A 403 -11.12 4.90 20.78
N LEU A 404 -11.11 6.14 21.27
CA LEU A 404 -10.00 7.07 21.17
C LEU A 404 -9.38 7.28 22.55
N LEU A 405 -8.13 6.85 22.72
CA LEU A 405 -7.37 6.97 23.95
C LEU A 405 -6.52 8.24 23.93
N THR A 406 -6.60 9.06 24.98
CA THR A 406 -5.69 10.19 25.20
C THR A 406 -5.37 10.31 26.69
N GLY A 407 -4.18 10.77 27.07
CA GLY A 407 -3.91 11.02 28.49
C GLY A 407 -4.61 12.27 29.03
N ALA A 408 -5.09 13.15 28.15
CA ALA A 408 -5.95 14.27 28.53
C ALA A 408 -7.35 13.84 29.00
N ALA A 409 -7.83 12.67 28.54
CA ALA A 409 -9.13 12.12 28.92
C ALA A 409 -9.09 11.30 30.22
N GLU A 410 -7.91 11.15 30.83
CA GLU A 410 -7.73 10.39 32.06
C GLU A 410 -8.41 11.03 33.28
N VAL A 411 -9.13 10.21 34.04
CA VAL A 411 -9.88 10.63 35.23
C VAL A 411 -9.68 9.61 36.36
N PRO A 412 -9.23 10.03 37.56
CA PRO A 412 -8.68 11.34 37.88
C PRO A 412 -7.30 11.53 37.23
N GLY A 413 -7.14 12.56 36.41
CA GLY A 413 -5.88 12.86 35.75
C GLY A 413 -4.80 13.48 36.66
N PRO A 414 -3.62 13.81 36.07
CA PRO A 414 -3.32 13.72 34.65
C PRO A 414 -2.88 12.31 34.23
N GLY A 415 -3.26 11.90 33.02
CA GLY A 415 -2.57 10.86 32.28
C GLY A 415 -1.32 11.38 31.59
N ASP A 416 -0.80 10.59 30.65
CA ASP A 416 0.33 10.97 29.81
C ASP A 416 -0.10 11.99 28.74
N LEU A 417 0.36 13.23 28.87
CA LEU A 417 -0.07 14.31 27.97
C LEU A 417 0.43 14.17 26.54
N ASP A 418 1.49 13.39 26.33
CA ASP A 418 2.01 13.06 25.01
C ASP A 418 1.41 11.73 24.48
N GLY A 419 0.73 10.98 25.35
CA GLY A 419 0.11 9.69 25.07
C GLY A 419 -1.18 9.80 24.25
N ALA A 420 -1.23 9.02 23.18
CA ALA A 420 -2.41 8.84 22.33
C ALA A 420 -2.56 7.37 21.95
N GLY A 421 -3.77 6.98 21.57
CA GLY A 421 -4.04 5.64 21.10
C GLY A 421 -5.48 5.49 20.65
N GLY A 422 -5.82 4.31 20.16
CA GLY A 422 -7.16 4.00 19.74
C GLY A 422 -7.33 2.50 19.57
N GLY A 423 -8.57 2.09 19.36
CA GLY A 423 -8.87 0.68 19.25
C GLY A 423 -10.33 0.42 18.95
N SER A 424 -10.67 -0.85 18.92
CA SER A 424 -12.02 -1.33 18.77
C SER A 424 -12.33 -2.41 19.81
N VAL A 425 -13.60 -2.50 20.18
CA VAL A 425 -14.17 -3.56 21.01
C VAL A 425 -15.42 -4.07 20.29
N GLY A 426 -15.52 -5.38 20.09
CA GLY A 426 -16.66 -6.00 19.43
C GLY A 426 -17.10 -7.25 20.19
N LEU A 427 -18.38 -7.59 20.04
CA LEU A 427 -18.94 -8.82 20.59
C LEU A 427 -19.07 -9.85 19.48
N PHE A 428 -18.45 -11.01 19.69
CA PHE A 428 -18.59 -12.19 18.85
C PHE A 428 -19.54 -13.17 19.53
N THR A 429 -20.55 -13.61 18.79
CA THR A 429 -21.47 -14.66 19.24
C THR A 429 -21.64 -15.72 18.15
N ASP A 430 -21.38 -16.99 18.48
CA ASP A 430 -21.71 -18.13 17.63
C ASP A 430 -22.20 -19.31 18.48
N GLY A 431 -23.49 -19.66 18.34
CA GLY A 431 -24.11 -20.66 19.20
C GLY A 431 -24.10 -20.26 20.68
N ASP A 432 -23.37 -21.02 21.49
CA ASP A 432 -23.17 -20.78 22.94
C ASP A 432 -21.86 -20.03 23.23
N ILE A 433 -21.05 -19.71 22.20
CA ILE A 433 -19.82 -18.91 22.33
C ILE A 433 -20.19 -17.43 22.41
N GLU A 434 -19.74 -16.75 23.45
CA GLU A 434 -19.86 -15.30 23.62
C GLU A 434 -18.50 -14.71 24.03
N LEU A 435 -17.87 -13.95 23.13
CA LEU A 435 -16.54 -13.39 23.33
C LEU A 435 -16.53 -11.88 23.11
N LEU A 436 -15.86 -11.15 24.00
CA LEU A 436 -15.51 -9.75 23.77
C LEU A 436 -14.13 -9.66 23.12
N CYS A 437 -14.09 -9.28 21.86
CA CYS A 437 -12.87 -9.13 21.09
C CYS A 437 -12.43 -7.68 21.04
N PHE A 438 -11.13 -7.45 21.08
CA PHE A 438 -10.56 -6.11 21.09
C PHE A 438 -9.27 -6.02 20.28
N SER A 439 -9.01 -4.82 19.77
CA SER A 439 -7.72 -4.43 19.22
C SER A 439 -7.41 -3.02 19.69
N MET A 440 -6.15 -2.74 20.00
CA MET A 440 -5.72 -1.41 20.41
C MET A 440 -4.26 -1.12 20.07
N GLY A 441 -4.00 0.13 19.74
CA GLY A 441 -2.69 0.70 19.54
C GLY A 441 -2.49 1.93 20.41
N VAL A 442 -1.30 2.11 20.97
CA VAL A 442 -0.91 3.27 21.79
C VAL A 442 0.48 3.76 21.38
N GLU A 443 0.67 5.07 21.39
CA GLU A 443 1.96 5.71 21.14
C GLU A 443 2.18 6.87 22.12
N GLY A 444 3.43 7.31 22.25
CA GLY A 444 3.75 8.45 23.11
C GLY A 444 3.60 8.16 24.61
N ILE A 445 3.50 6.90 25.00
CA ILE A 445 3.54 6.43 26.39
C ILE A 445 4.77 5.53 26.63
N GLU A 446 5.18 5.35 27.88
CA GLU A 446 6.17 4.32 28.23
C GLU A 446 5.61 2.91 27.96
N LEU A 447 6.41 2.09 27.26
CA LEU A 447 6.12 0.70 26.88
C LEU A 447 7.21 -0.25 27.40
N PRO A 448 6.89 -1.51 27.73
CA PRO A 448 5.57 -2.15 27.62
C PRO A 448 4.55 -1.57 28.61
N ALA A 449 3.27 -1.56 28.24
CA ALA A 449 2.21 -1.17 29.16
C ALA A 449 2.07 -2.21 30.28
N THR A 450 1.64 -1.78 31.47
CA THR A 450 1.48 -2.64 32.65
C THR A 450 0.07 -3.21 32.80
N GLY A 451 -0.91 -2.70 32.05
CA GLY A 451 -2.29 -3.18 32.09
C GLY A 451 -3.19 -2.45 31.10
N ALA A 452 -4.26 -3.11 30.67
CA ALA A 452 -5.34 -2.49 29.91
C ALA A 452 -6.70 -3.05 30.38
N HIS A 453 -7.72 -2.21 30.41
CA HIS A 453 -9.01 -2.58 31.01
C HIS A 453 -10.19 -1.87 30.33
N ILE A 454 -11.37 -2.49 30.38
CA ILE A 454 -12.66 -1.81 30.22
C ILE A 454 -13.21 -1.53 31.61
N HIS A 455 -13.68 -0.30 31.81
CA HIS A 455 -14.29 0.17 33.04
C HIS A 455 -15.75 0.61 32.81
N GLU A 456 -16.58 0.50 33.84
CA GLU A 456 -17.94 1.06 33.87
C GLU A 456 -17.91 2.48 34.46
N GLY A 457 -17.98 3.50 33.60
CA GLY A 457 -18.06 4.89 33.99
C GLY A 457 -18.17 5.86 32.81
N GLY A 458 -18.87 6.97 33.02
CA GLY A 458 -18.98 8.03 32.01
C GLY A 458 -17.70 8.87 31.84
N PRO A 459 -17.66 9.80 30.87
CA PRO A 459 -16.46 10.58 30.53
C PRO A 459 -15.77 11.35 31.68
N GLU A 460 -16.50 11.68 32.74
CA GLU A 460 -15.99 12.48 33.88
C GLU A 460 -15.85 11.67 35.19
N GLU A 461 -16.05 10.35 35.15
CA GLU A 461 -16.06 9.48 36.33
C GLU A 461 -15.13 8.28 36.16
N ALA A 462 -14.32 8.00 37.18
CA ALA A 462 -13.48 6.81 37.24
C ALA A 462 -14.31 5.64 37.78
N GLY A 463 -14.46 4.60 36.96
CA GLY A 463 -15.28 3.43 37.21
C GLY A 463 -14.51 2.23 37.76
N PRO A 464 -15.19 1.22 38.32
CA PRO A 464 -14.57 -0.09 38.53
C PRO A 464 -14.14 -0.72 37.20
N ILE A 465 -13.13 -1.58 37.24
CA ILE A 465 -12.78 -2.46 36.11
C ILE A 465 -13.91 -3.48 35.95
N VAL A 466 -14.39 -3.68 34.73
CA VAL A 466 -15.37 -4.72 34.40
C VAL A 466 -14.77 -5.81 33.52
N VAL A 467 -13.81 -5.48 32.65
CA VAL A 467 -13.11 -6.46 31.79
C VAL A 467 -11.60 -6.23 31.84
N GLY A 468 -10.84 -7.29 32.11
CA GLY A 468 -9.39 -7.30 31.95
C GLY A 468 -8.98 -7.52 30.51
N LEU A 469 -8.07 -6.69 29.99
CA LEU A 469 -7.53 -6.81 28.63
C LEU A 469 -6.02 -7.01 28.66
N THR A 470 -5.50 -7.67 27.64
CA THR A 470 -4.06 -7.80 27.43
C THR A 470 -3.42 -6.43 27.19
N ALA A 471 -2.34 -6.12 27.89
CA ALA A 471 -1.69 -4.81 27.81
C ALA A 471 -0.89 -4.64 26.50
N PRO A 472 -0.87 -3.44 25.89
CA PRO A 472 -0.07 -3.17 24.69
C PRO A 472 1.44 -3.30 24.89
N VAL A 473 2.12 -3.86 23.88
CA VAL A 473 3.58 -3.96 23.81
C VAL A 473 4.14 -3.54 22.47
N ASP A 474 5.41 -3.13 22.48
CA ASP A 474 6.15 -2.69 21.31
C ASP A 474 7.18 -3.76 20.92
N PRO A 475 6.75 -4.85 20.24
CA PRO A 475 7.67 -5.90 19.83
C PRO A 475 8.73 -5.37 18.83
N PHE A 476 8.44 -4.26 18.15
CA PHE A 476 9.29 -3.71 17.09
C PHE A 476 10.28 -2.64 17.60
N GLY A 477 10.15 -2.18 18.84
CA GLY A 477 10.93 -1.05 19.37
C GLY A 477 10.67 0.27 18.63
N ALA A 478 9.50 0.42 17.99
CA ALA A 478 9.11 1.56 17.18
C ALA A 478 8.51 2.72 17.99
N GLY A 479 8.31 2.52 19.30
CA GLY A 479 7.59 3.45 20.18
C GLY A 479 6.07 3.36 20.05
N VAL A 480 5.56 2.27 19.45
CA VAL A 480 4.13 2.02 19.27
C VAL A 480 3.79 0.66 19.87
N GLY A 481 2.85 0.65 20.80
CA GLY A 481 2.39 -0.53 21.51
C GLY A 481 1.12 -1.08 20.89
N PHE A 482 1.03 -2.39 20.74
CA PHE A 482 -0.11 -3.09 20.18
C PHE A 482 -0.64 -4.15 21.14
N SER A 483 -1.96 -4.32 21.16
CA SER A 483 -2.62 -5.45 21.80
C SER A 483 -3.84 -5.88 21.00
N PHE A 484 -4.09 -7.18 20.95
CA PHE A 484 -5.24 -7.78 20.31
C PHE A 484 -5.59 -9.07 21.05
N GLY A 485 -6.88 -9.38 21.11
CA GLY A 485 -7.35 -10.67 21.59
C GLY A 485 -8.86 -10.71 21.70
N CYS A 486 -9.36 -11.84 22.18
CA CYS A 486 -10.71 -11.91 22.71
C CYS A 486 -10.67 -12.46 24.13
N VAL A 487 -11.69 -12.13 24.90
CA VAL A 487 -11.90 -12.62 26.25
C VAL A 487 -13.31 -13.17 26.41
N ASP A 488 -13.44 -14.19 27.24
CA ASP A 488 -14.72 -14.76 27.67
C ASP A 488 -15.13 -14.20 29.04
N GLU A 489 -16.19 -14.77 29.61
CA GLU A 489 -16.71 -14.40 30.92
C GLU A 489 -15.70 -14.53 32.07
N LEU A 490 -14.60 -15.29 31.92
CA LEU A 490 -13.57 -15.42 32.95
C LEU A 490 -12.73 -14.15 33.11
N ALA A 491 -12.68 -13.29 32.07
CA ALA A 491 -12.03 -11.99 32.15
C ALA A 491 -12.89 -10.90 32.82
N LEU A 492 -14.15 -11.21 33.15
CA LEU A 492 -15.00 -10.33 33.94
C LEU A 492 -14.45 -10.22 35.36
N THR A 493 -14.38 -8.99 35.87
CA THR A 493 -13.82 -8.74 37.21
C THR A 493 -14.86 -8.18 38.17
N GLY A 494 -14.62 -8.38 39.47
CA GLY A 494 -15.46 -7.80 40.51
C GLY A 494 -16.87 -8.41 40.56
N ASP A 495 -17.88 -7.54 40.57
CA ASP A 495 -19.31 -7.90 40.61
C ASP A 495 -19.97 -7.79 39.22
N ALA A 496 -19.20 -7.75 38.13
CA ALA A 496 -19.72 -7.70 36.76
C ALA A 496 -20.67 -8.89 36.49
N SER A 497 -21.76 -8.61 35.78
CA SER A 497 -22.79 -9.63 35.50
C SER A 497 -22.41 -10.53 34.31
N GLU A 498 -23.01 -11.71 34.19
CA GLU A 498 -22.82 -12.59 33.02
C GLU A 498 -23.26 -11.89 31.70
N ASP A 499 -24.15 -10.89 31.78
CA ASP A 499 -24.62 -10.12 30.62
C ASP A 499 -23.71 -8.90 30.30
N GLN A 500 -22.55 -8.75 30.96
CA GLN A 500 -21.74 -7.52 30.92
C GLN A 500 -21.29 -7.14 29.51
N PHE A 501 -20.94 -8.12 28.67
CA PHE A 501 -20.51 -7.85 27.29
C PHE A 501 -21.64 -7.25 26.46
N SER A 502 -22.85 -7.78 26.59
CA SER A 502 -24.04 -7.19 25.96
C SER A 502 -24.31 -5.77 26.49
N GLU A 503 -24.15 -5.52 27.79
CA GLU A 503 -24.30 -4.17 28.35
C GLU A 503 -23.29 -3.16 27.78
N ILE A 504 -22.04 -3.58 27.58
CA ILE A 504 -20.97 -2.78 26.96
C ILE A 504 -21.35 -2.38 25.53
N ILE A 505 -21.89 -3.32 24.74
CA ILE A 505 -22.32 -3.06 23.37
C ILE A 505 -23.58 -2.19 23.31
N ASP A 506 -24.53 -2.41 24.21
CA ASP A 506 -25.82 -1.70 24.20
C ASP A 506 -25.75 -0.28 24.78
N ASN A 507 -24.77 0.02 25.65
CA ASN A 507 -24.63 1.31 26.34
C ASN A 507 -23.16 1.78 26.34
N PRO A 508 -22.50 1.88 25.18
CA PRO A 508 -21.06 2.10 25.09
C PRO A 508 -20.60 3.40 25.76
N GLU A 509 -21.46 4.41 25.83
CA GLU A 509 -21.16 5.69 26.49
C GLU A 509 -20.91 5.59 28.00
N ASP A 510 -21.38 4.52 28.63
CA ASP A 510 -21.20 4.23 30.05
C ASP A 510 -19.91 3.44 30.31
N TYR A 511 -19.12 3.13 29.28
CA TYR A 511 -17.88 2.36 29.40
C TYR A 511 -16.68 3.05 28.75
N TYR A 512 -15.49 2.74 29.26
CA TYR A 512 -14.24 3.27 28.72
C TYR A 512 -13.09 2.27 28.75
N VAL A 513 -12.18 2.42 27.81
CA VAL A 513 -10.91 1.69 27.79
C VAL A 513 -9.82 2.56 28.43
N ASN A 514 -8.95 1.92 29.20
CA ASN A 514 -7.78 2.52 29.81
C ASN A 514 -6.53 1.68 29.57
N VAL A 515 -5.38 2.32 29.40
CA VAL A 515 -4.06 1.67 29.35
C VAL A 515 -3.15 2.31 30.41
N HIS A 516 -2.46 1.48 31.18
CA HIS A 516 -1.58 1.86 32.29
C HIS A 516 -0.12 1.53 31.97
N ASN A 517 0.81 2.26 32.58
CA ASN A 517 2.24 1.91 32.59
C ASN A 517 2.88 2.26 33.95
N GLU A 518 4.20 2.07 34.09
CA GLU A 518 4.90 2.32 35.35
C GLU A 518 4.82 3.81 35.78
N GLU A 519 4.94 4.74 34.83
CA GLU A 519 4.84 6.18 35.11
C GLU A 519 3.41 6.61 35.48
N PHE A 520 2.40 6.04 34.82
CA PHE A 520 0.98 6.37 34.98
C PHE A 520 0.17 5.14 35.43
N PRO A 521 0.34 4.68 36.67
CA PRO A 521 -0.34 3.47 37.17
C PRO A 521 -1.86 3.66 37.35
N ALA A 522 -2.35 4.91 37.41
CA ALA A 522 -3.78 5.21 37.47
C ALA A 522 -4.43 5.29 36.07
N GLY A 523 -3.61 5.32 35.01
CA GLY A 523 -4.03 5.43 33.60
C GLY A 523 -3.13 6.38 32.84
N ALA A 524 -2.45 5.87 31.81
CA ALA A 524 -1.63 6.64 30.88
C ALA A 524 -2.52 7.27 29.80
N VAL A 525 -3.44 6.50 29.22
CA VAL A 525 -4.40 6.96 28.20
C VAL A 525 -5.78 6.32 28.38
N ARG A 526 -6.83 7.13 28.20
CA ARG A 526 -8.25 6.74 28.38
C ARG A 526 -9.13 7.19 27.22
N GLY A 527 -10.20 6.44 26.95
CA GLY A 527 -11.21 6.80 25.96
C GLY A 527 -12.55 6.12 26.22
N GLN A 528 -13.67 6.83 26.03
CA GLN A 528 -15.00 6.21 26.06
C GLN A 528 -15.19 5.32 24.82
N LEU A 529 -15.93 4.23 25.01
CA LEU A 529 -16.45 3.45 23.89
C LEU A 529 -17.58 4.21 23.18
N SER A 530 -17.73 4.00 21.88
CA SER A 530 -18.77 4.66 21.08
C SER A 530 -19.07 3.91 19.78
N ASP A 531 -20.33 3.98 19.32
CA ASP A 531 -20.77 3.49 18.00
C ASP A 531 -20.35 4.39 16.83
N GLU A 532 -19.98 5.64 17.13
CA GLU A 532 -19.50 6.64 16.17
C GLU A 532 -18.23 7.28 16.72
N LEU A 533 -17.17 7.33 15.91
CA LEU A 533 -15.90 7.94 16.29
C LEU A 533 -16.10 9.37 16.81
N PRO A 534 -15.70 9.67 18.05
CA PRO A 534 -15.96 10.97 18.65
C PRO A 534 -15.24 12.09 17.88
N GLU A 535 -15.95 13.18 17.58
CA GLU A 535 -15.33 14.38 16.99
C GLU A 535 -14.17 14.85 17.88
N LEU A 536 -12.94 14.89 17.34
CA LEU A 536 -11.80 15.34 18.14
C LEU A 536 -12.03 16.74 18.70
N PRO A 537 -11.76 16.97 19.99
CA PRO A 537 -11.77 18.32 20.54
C PRO A 537 -10.74 19.17 19.77
N GLU A 538 -11.18 20.30 19.22
CA GLU A 538 -10.26 21.20 18.52
C GLU A 538 -9.10 21.59 19.45
N PRO A 539 -7.85 21.51 18.97
CA PRO A 539 -6.69 21.79 19.82
C PRO A 539 -6.76 23.22 20.35
N PRO A 540 -6.39 23.46 21.63
CA PRO A 540 -6.47 24.79 22.21
C PRO A 540 -5.59 25.76 21.41
N ALA A 541 -6.23 26.78 20.84
CA ALA A 541 -5.56 27.83 20.08
C ALA A 541 -4.65 28.69 20.96
N LYS A 542 -3.42 28.22 21.22
CA LYS A 542 -2.15 28.96 21.37
C LYS A 542 -1.10 28.15 22.13
N ALA A 543 -0.18 27.52 21.40
CA ALA A 543 1.26 27.80 21.49
C ALA A 543 2.05 26.97 20.43
N LEU A 544 2.70 27.71 19.52
CA LEU A 544 3.83 27.29 18.64
C LEU A 544 3.53 26.41 17.40
N GLY A 545 3.31 27.13 16.29
CA GLY A 545 3.51 26.77 14.87
C GLY A 545 3.94 25.34 14.49
N ARG A 546 2.96 24.51 14.17
CA ARG A 546 2.99 23.48 13.12
C ARG A 546 1.59 23.40 12.49
N THR A 547 1.54 23.13 11.19
CA THR A 547 0.35 23.16 10.34
C THR A 547 -0.70 22.15 10.79
N SER A 548 -1.96 22.57 10.75
CA SER A 548 -3.17 21.84 11.12
C SER A 548 -3.28 20.48 10.43
N GLY A 549 -3.05 19.40 11.18
CA GLY A 549 -3.45 18.03 10.85
C GLY A 549 -4.78 17.71 11.53
N ARG A 550 -5.73 17.21 10.74
CA ARG A 550 -7.04 16.75 11.20
C ARG A 550 -6.89 15.28 11.59
N SER A 551 -6.95 15.01 12.89
CA SER A 551 -7.63 13.86 13.49
C SER A 551 -7.54 12.47 12.82
N THR A 552 -6.67 11.61 13.36
CA THR A 552 -6.22 10.29 12.84
C THR A 552 -6.96 9.05 13.39
N PHE A 553 -8.22 9.17 13.81
CA PHE A 553 -8.93 8.05 14.46
C PHE A 553 -10.20 7.61 13.78
N GLY A 554 -10.63 8.30 12.72
CA GLY A 554 -11.85 8.04 11.96
C GLY A 554 -11.84 6.76 11.10
N SER A 555 -10.68 6.11 10.92
CA SER A 555 -10.46 5.14 9.84
C SER A 555 -9.99 3.75 10.29
N TRP A 556 -9.91 3.48 11.60
CA TRP A 556 -9.62 2.13 12.11
C TRP A 556 -10.88 1.24 12.11
N SER A 557 -12.06 1.85 12.34
CA SER A 557 -13.38 1.21 12.24
C SER A 557 -13.67 0.59 10.87
N ASP A 558 -13.09 1.19 9.81
CA ASP A 558 -13.31 0.81 8.41
C ASP A 558 -12.32 -0.26 7.90
N ALA A 559 -11.31 -0.64 8.70
CA ALA A 559 -10.38 -1.72 8.39
C ALA A 559 -10.81 -3.08 8.99
N ILE A 560 -11.76 -3.05 9.94
CA ILE A 560 -12.32 -4.23 10.62
C ILE A 560 -13.76 -4.53 10.16
N ARG A 561 -14.52 -3.52 9.69
CA ARG A 561 -15.74 -3.73 8.91
C ARG A 561 -15.43 -4.24 7.51
#